data_AF-A0A2X3JGN7-F1
#
_entry.id   AF-A0A2X3JGN7-F1
#
_cell.length_a   1.000
_cell.length_b   1.000
_cell.length_c   1.000
_cell.angle_alpha   90.00
_cell.angle_beta   90.00
_cell.angle_gamma   90.00
#
_symmetry.space_group_name_H-M   'P 1'
#
loop_
_entity.id
_entity.type
_entity.pdbx_description
1 polymer ?
#
loop_
_entity_poly.entity_id
_entity_poly.type
_entity_poly.pdbx_seq_one_letter_code
_entity_poly.pdbx_strand_id
1 'polypeptide(L)'
;MHFVLTLGQPLSNMPVLTRETGVLGKWIWEMAEQGQLDLDEIKRELESQYQRFIDIFGIEPTHLDSHHHVHMIPEIFPIVSAFASAKGIPLRVDRDVAARDNISLTGVRTTQGFSSEFYGDAISENLLLECVDASAKREESLVGGDVPPVVCG
;
A
#
# COMPACT_ATOMS: atom_id res chain seq x y z
N MET A 1 3.17 7.47 0.95
CA MET A 1 3.86 7.16 -0.31
C MET A 1 3.12 6.02 -0.96
N HIS A 2 2.79 6.21 -2.23
CA HIS A 2 2.08 5.23 -3.03
C HIS A 2 3.10 4.35 -3.78
N PHE A 3 3.39 3.18 -3.22
CA PHE A 3 4.35 2.23 -3.77
C PHE A 3 3.83 1.62 -5.08
N VAL A 4 4.67 1.53 -6.12
CA VAL A 4 4.25 1.08 -7.45
C VAL A 4 5.09 -0.12 -7.91
N LEU A 5 4.43 -1.23 -8.24
CA LEU A 5 5.05 -2.41 -8.88
C LEU A 5 4.35 -2.86 -10.18
N THR A 6 3.41 -2.05 -10.69
CA THR A 6 2.52 -2.46 -11.81
C THR A 6 2.41 -1.43 -12.92
N LEU A 7 3.21 -0.36 -12.87
CA LEU A 7 3.16 0.71 -13.85
C LEU A 7 4.50 1.45 -13.91
N GLY A 8 4.92 1.84 -15.12
CA GLY A 8 6.10 2.67 -15.33
C GLY A 8 7.43 1.89 -15.26
N GLN A 9 8.54 2.64 -15.26
CA GLN A 9 9.88 2.07 -15.08
C GLN A 9 10.25 2.10 -13.58
N PRO A 10 10.90 1.05 -13.07
CA PRO A 10 11.38 1.02 -11.68
C PRO A 10 12.52 2.03 -11.48
N LEU A 11 12.77 2.41 -10.23
CA LEU A 11 13.92 3.24 -9.85
C LEU A 11 15.18 2.40 -9.60
N SER A 12 15.02 1.11 -9.38
CA SER A 12 16.09 0.13 -9.18
C SER A 12 16.13 -0.91 -10.31
N ASN A 13 17.20 -1.71 -10.34
CA ASN A 13 17.34 -2.78 -11.31
C ASN A 13 16.40 -3.95 -10.95
N MET A 14 15.38 -4.19 -11.78
CA MET A 14 14.36 -5.24 -11.60
C MET A 14 14.20 -6.16 -12.83
N PRO A 15 15.25 -6.89 -13.26
CA PRO A 15 15.19 -7.74 -14.45
C PRO A 15 14.17 -8.88 -14.38
N VAL A 16 13.76 -9.32 -13.18
CA VAL A 16 12.74 -10.37 -13.02
C VAL A 16 11.33 -9.80 -13.17
N LEU A 17 11.04 -8.65 -12.55
CA LEU A 17 9.69 -8.06 -12.58
C LEU A 17 9.40 -7.19 -13.81
N THR A 18 10.42 -6.74 -14.54
CA THR A 18 10.24 -5.95 -15.78
C THR A 18 10.21 -6.84 -17.02
N ARG A 19 9.50 -6.40 -18.07
CA ARG A 19 9.52 -7.06 -19.39
C ARG A 19 10.45 -6.34 -20.36
N GLU A 20 10.53 -6.80 -21.62
CA GLU A 20 11.49 -6.34 -22.66
C GLU A 20 11.66 -4.82 -22.80
N THR A 21 10.65 -4.03 -22.43
CA THR A 21 10.68 -2.56 -22.47
C THR A 21 11.16 -1.90 -21.16
N GLY A 22 11.58 -2.68 -20.16
CA GLY A 22 12.01 -2.22 -18.84
C GLY A 22 10.86 -1.69 -17.96
N VAL A 23 9.61 -2.00 -18.30
CA VAL A 23 8.43 -1.50 -17.59
C VAL A 23 7.84 -2.57 -16.67
N LEU A 24 7.21 -2.11 -15.58
CA LEU A 24 6.41 -2.89 -14.65
C LEU A 24 4.97 -3.04 -15.15
N GLY A 25 4.27 -4.08 -14.69
CA GLY A 25 2.91 -4.35 -15.16
C GLY A 25 2.14 -5.34 -14.29
N LYS A 26 0.88 -5.58 -14.65
CA LYS A 26 -0.05 -6.42 -13.88
C LYS A 26 0.34 -7.91 -13.84
N TRP A 27 1.35 -8.36 -14.58
CA TRP A 27 1.82 -9.75 -14.53
C TRP A 27 2.44 -10.13 -13.19
N ILE A 28 2.74 -9.17 -12.30
CA ILE A 28 3.17 -9.48 -10.92
C ILE A 28 2.20 -10.42 -10.19
N TRP A 29 0.89 -10.35 -10.49
CA TRP A 29 -0.12 -11.24 -9.90
C TRP A 29 0.08 -12.68 -10.35
N GLU A 30 0.25 -12.90 -11.65
CA GLU A 30 0.55 -14.23 -12.21
C GLU A 30 1.88 -14.77 -11.67
N MET A 31 2.90 -13.91 -11.54
CA MET A 31 4.19 -14.31 -10.97
C MET A 31 4.08 -14.69 -9.50
N ALA A 32 3.25 -13.98 -8.71
CA ALA A 32 2.98 -14.32 -7.32
C ALA A 32 2.27 -15.68 -7.19
N GLU A 33 1.25 -15.93 -8.02
CA GLU A 33 0.56 -17.23 -8.07
C GLU A 33 1.51 -18.38 -8.42
N GLN A 34 2.53 -18.10 -9.23
CA GLN A 34 3.56 -19.07 -9.64
C GLN A 34 4.76 -19.14 -8.67
N GLY A 35 4.81 -18.33 -7.61
CA GLY A 35 5.94 -18.26 -6.68
C GLY A 35 7.25 -17.79 -7.34
N GLN A 36 7.16 -16.89 -8.31
CA GLN A 36 8.28 -16.41 -9.13
C GLN A 36 8.74 -14.99 -8.77
N LEU A 37 8.24 -14.42 -7.68
CA LEU A 37 8.63 -13.09 -7.27
C LEU A 37 10.08 -13.05 -6.75
N ASP A 38 10.88 -12.13 -7.27
CA ASP A 38 12.16 -11.78 -6.65
C ASP A 38 11.90 -10.77 -5.52
N LEU A 39 11.88 -11.28 -4.29
CA LEU A 39 11.61 -10.48 -3.09
C LEU A 39 12.72 -9.46 -2.79
N ASP A 40 13.94 -9.70 -3.25
CA ASP A 40 15.04 -8.77 -3.04
C ASP A 40 15.00 -7.62 -4.04
N GLU A 41 14.54 -7.84 -5.28
CA GLU A 41 14.17 -6.76 -6.20
C GLU A 41 13.11 -5.85 -5.59
N ILE A 42 12.05 -6.44 -5.03
CA ILE A 42 10.94 -5.69 -4.43
C ILE A 42 11.42 -4.85 -3.23
N LYS A 43 12.28 -5.40 -2.36
CA LYS A 43 12.89 -4.64 -1.24
C LYS A 43 13.68 -3.44 -1.73
N ARG A 44 14.58 -3.64 -2.70
CA ARG A 44 15.41 -2.58 -3.27
C ARG A 44 14.57 -1.49 -3.92
N GLU A 45 13.52 -1.87 -4.64
CA GLU A 45 12.60 -0.92 -5.26
C GLU A 45 11.82 -0.13 -4.22
N LEU A 46 11.33 -0.78 -3.15
CA LEU A 46 10.65 -0.12 -2.05
C LEU A 46 11.54 0.94 -1.38
N GLU A 47 12.80 0.59 -1.09
CA GLU A 47 13.80 1.51 -0.57
C GLU A 47 14.07 2.67 -1.54
N SER A 48 14.18 2.37 -2.84
CA SER A 48 14.48 3.36 -3.87
C SER A 48 13.34 4.36 -4.05
N GLN A 49 12.08 3.91 -4.08
CA GLN A 49 10.90 4.78 -4.12
C GLN A 49 10.77 5.63 -2.85
N TYR A 50 11.05 5.04 -1.68
CA TYR A 50 11.03 5.76 -0.41
C TYR A 50 12.09 6.86 -0.35
N GLN A 51 13.33 6.55 -0.73
CA GLN A 51 14.40 7.55 -0.77
C GLN A 51 14.09 8.64 -1.79
N ARG A 52 13.60 8.26 -2.98
CA ARG A 52 13.24 9.24 -4.01
C ARG A 52 12.13 10.18 -3.56
N PHE A 53 11.17 9.70 -2.78
CA PHE A 53 10.15 10.55 -2.18
C PHE A 53 10.79 11.62 -1.28
N ILE A 54 11.70 11.21 -0.38
CA ILE A 54 12.40 12.14 0.52
C ILE A 54 13.22 13.15 -0.28
N ASP A 55 13.95 12.70 -1.30
CA ASP A 55 14.80 13.59 -2.12
C ASP A 55 14.00 14.67 -2.84
N ILE A 56 12.76 14.37 -3.25
CA ILE A 56 11.90 15.31 -3.96
C ILE A 56 11.19 16.27 -2.99
N PHE A 57 10.67 15.76 -1.88
CA PHE A 57 9.79 16.52 -0.99
C PHE A 57 10.50 17.08 0.26
N GLY A 58 11.71 16.61 0.57
CA GLY A 58 12.47 16.99 1.76
C GLY A 58 11.89 16.45 3.08
N ILE A 59 10.89 15.56 3.02
CA ILE A 59 10.18 15.00 4.18
C ILE A 59 9.93 13.51 3.99
N GLU A 60 9.76 12.78 5.09
CA GLU A 60 9.35 11.38 5.06
C GLU A 60 7.86 11.22 4.72
N PRO A 61 7.47 10.13 4.03
CA PRO A 61 6.07 9.78 3.86
C PRO A 61 5.36 9.58 5.20
N THR A 62 4.12 10.04 5.32
CA THR A 62 3.34 9.86 6.56
C THR A 62 2.70 8.47 6.70
N HIS A 63 2.62 7.70 5.61
CA HIS A 63 2.05 6.35 5.55
C HIS A 63 2.53 5.65 4.27
N LEU A 64 2.31 4.33 4.19
CA LEU A 64 2.48 3.53 2.98
C LEU A 64 1.15 2.95 2.49
N ASP A 65 1.02 2.92 1.19
CA ASP A 65 0.03 2.16 0.45
C ASP A 65 0.62 1.76 -0.91
N SER A 66 -0.14 1.11 -1.79
CA SER A 66 0.39 0.77 -3.12
C SER A 66 -0.64 0.88 -4.23
N HIS A 67 -0.13 1.10 -5.43
CA HIS A 67 -0.89 1.03 -6.66
C HIS A 67 -1.42 -0.38 -6.88
N HIS A 68 -2.68 -0.49 -7.31
CA HIS A 68 -3.40 -1.75 -7.48
C HIS A 68 -3.39 -2.69 -6.25
N HIS A 69 -3.15 -2.19 -5.03
CA HIS A 69 -3.10 -3.03 -3.82
C HIS A 69 -2.04 -4.15 -3.81
N VAL A 70 -1.00 -4.06 -4.65
CA VAL A 70 0.09 -5.07 -4.70
C VAL A 70 0.79 -5.33 -3.35
N HIS A 71 0.80 -4.37 -2.42
CA HIS A 71 1.34 -4.58 -1.07
C HIS A 71 0.56 -5.64 -0.27
N MET A 72 -0.66 -5.97 -0.69
CA MET A 72 -1.48 -7.03 -0.08
C MET A 72 -1.25 -8.40 -0.71
N ILE A 73 -0.33 -8.56 -1.67
CA ILE A 73 0.11 -9.89 -2.12
C ILE A 73 0.79 -10.60 -0.93
N PRO A 74 0.42 -11.85 -0.57
CA PRO A 74 0.91 -12.52 0.64
C PRO A 74 2.45 -12.57 0.77
N GLU A 75 3.17 -12.72 -0.33
CA GLU A 75 4.64 -12.72 -0.34
C GLU A 75 5.24 -11.31 -0.17
N ILE A 76 4.54 -10.27 -0.61
CA ILE A 76 4.99 -8.87 -0.58
C ILE A 76 4.63 -8.21 0.76
N PHE A 77 3.49 -8.55 1.34
CA PHE A 77 2.98 -7.91 2.56
C PHE A 77 3.98 -7.91 3.74
N PRO A 78 4.67 -9.02 4.07
CA PRO A 78 5.66 -9.03 5.15
C PRO A 78 6.81 -8.05 4.91
N ILE A 79 7.20 -7.84 3.65
CA ILE A 79 8.29 -6.92 3.28
C ILE A 79 7.85 -5.48 3.54
N VAL A 80 6.69 -5.11 3.02
CA VAL A 80 6.17 -3.73 3.12
C VAL A 80 5.79 -3.39 4.56
N SER A 81 5.18 -4.32 5.28
CA SER A 81 4.81 -4.13 6.69
C SER A 81 6.02 -4.01 7.61
N ALA A 82 7.05 -4.84 7.43
CA ALA A 82 8.30 -4.72 8.18
C ALA A 82 9.00 -3.38 7.88
N PHE A 83 9.02 -2.96 6.61
CA PHE A 83 9.59 -1.67 6.21
C PHE A 83 8.82 -0.49 6.83
N ALA A 84 7.48 -0.51 6.76
CA ALA A 84 6.63 0.51 7.39
C ALA A 84 6.90 0.61 8.90
N SER A 85 6.98 -0.54 9.57
CA SER A 85 7.30 -0.64 11.00
C SER A 85 8.67 -0.05 11.32
N ALA A 86 9.70 -0.39 10.54
CA ALA A 86 11.06 0.14 10.71
C ALA A 86 11.14 1.66 10.52
N LYS A 87 10.28 2.24 9.67
CA LYS A 87 10.15 3.70 9.49
C LYS A 87 9.18 4.36 10.47
N GLY A 88 8.48 3.59 11.30
CA GLY A 88 7.49 4.12 12.26
C GLY A 88 6.21 4.66 11.62
N ILE A 89 5.93 4.32 10.36
CA ILE A 89 4.79 4.85 9.59
C ILE A 89 3.71 3.77 9.39
N PRO A 90 2.42 4.16 9.38
CA PRO A 90 1.32 3.22 9.16
C PRO A 90 1.28 2.69 7.71
N LEU A 91 0.74 1.48 7.56
CA LEU A 91 0.48 0.81 6.28
C LEU A 91 -1.03 0.66 6.08
N ARG A 92 -1.57 1.01 4.91
CA ARG A 92 -2.97 0.71 4.57
C ARG A 92 -3.19 -0.80 4.54
N VAL A 93 -4.30 -1.27 5.10
CA VAL A 93 -4.68 -2.69 5.09
C VAL A 93 -6.12 -2.82 4.64
N ASP A 94 -6.34 -3.75 3.71
CA ASP A 94 -7.67 -4.26 3.40
C ASP A 94 -7.89 -5.55 4.21
N ARG A 95 -8.83 -5.50 5.16
CA ARG A 95 -9.06 -6.58 6.12
C ARG A 95 -9.74 -7.79 5.48
N ASP A 96 -10.56 -7.58 4.46
CA ASP A 96 -11.24 -8.66 3.76
C ASP A 96 -10.26 -9.42 2.90
N VAL A 97 -9.35 -8.71 2.22
CA VAL A 97 -8.21 -9.29 1.51
C VAL A 97 -7.31 -10.05 2.49
N ALA A 98 -6.96 -9.44 3.63
CA ALA A 98 -6.12 -10.10 4.62
C ALA A 98 -6.73 -11.39 5.18
N ALA A 99 -8.05 -11.38 5.45
CA ALA A 99 -8.77 -12.56 5.91
C ALA A 99 -8.84 -13.66 4.83
N ARG A 100 -9.15 -13.29 3.59
CA ARG A 100 -9.24 -14.23 2.46
C ARG A 100 -7.90 -14.90 2.16
N ASP A 101 -6.82 -14.12 2.20
CA ASP A 101 -5.50 -14.56 1.77
C ASP A 101 -4.60 -14.96 2.96
N ASN A 102 -5.19 -15.12 4.16
CA ASN A 102 -4.52 -15.52 5.42
C ASN A 102 -3.29 -14.67 5.80
N ILE A 103 -3.38 -13.35 5.56
CA ILE A 103 -2.30 -12.40 5.87
C ILE A 103 -2.34 -12.04 7.35
N SER A 104 -1.22 -12.26 8.05
CA SER A 104 -1.09 -11.86 9.44
C SER A 104 -0.92 -10.34 9.57
N LEU A 105 -1.80 -9.70 10.34
CA LEU A 105 -1.75 -8.26 10.63
C LEU A 105 -1.08 -7.93 11.97
N THR A 106 -0.44 -8.92 12.60
CA THR A 106 0.18 -8.77 13.92
C THR A 106 1.26 -7.69 13.90
N GLY A 107 1.12 -6.68 14.76
CA GLY A 107 2.09 -5.58 14.89
C GLY A 107 2.02 -4.54 13.77
N VAL A 108 1.06 -4.63 12.85
CA VAL A 108 0.90 -3.64 11.78
C VAL A 108 0.12 -2.43 12.29
N ARG A 109 0.75 -1.25 12.27
CA ARG A 109 0.06 0.03 12.50
C ARG A 109 -0.76 0.37 11.25
N THR A 110 -2.09 0.33 11.35
CA THR A 110 -3.00 0.55 10.23
C THR A 110 -4.29 1.25 10.67
N THR A 111 -5.18 1.57 9.73
CA THR A 111 -6.49 2.16 10.02
C THR A 111 -7.41 1.16 10.73
N GLN A 112 -8.43 1.67 11.43
CA GLN A 112 -9.44 0.80 12.05
C GLN A 112 -10.29 0.09 10.98
N GLY A 113 -10.71 0.85 9.97
CA GLY A 113 -11.43 0.35 8.80
C GLY A 113 -10.80 0.78 7.48
N PHE A 114 -11.18 0.08 6.41
CA PHE A 114 -10.92 0.44 5.02
C PHE A 114 -12.12 -0.04 4.19
N SER A 115 -12.65 0.82 3.32
CA SER A 115 -13.68 0.44 2.34
C SER A 115 -13.10 0.61 0.94
N SER A 116 -13.18 -0.46 0.15
CA SER A 116 -12.87 -0.45 -1.29
C SER A 116 -14.12 -0.27 -2.16
N GLU A 117 -15.31 -0.18 -1.56
CA GLU A 117 -16.60 -0.23 -2.26
C GLU A 117 -16.90 1.06 -3.05
N PHE A 118 -16.32 2.19 -2.63
CA PHE A 118 -16.45 3.47 -3.32
C PHE A 118 -15.50 3.56 -4.53
N TYR A 119 -15.70 2.68 -5.51
CA TYR A 119 -14.84 2.59 -6.70
C TYR A 119 -15.64 2.15 -7.94
N GLY A 120 -15.24 2.64 -9.12
CA GLY A 120 -15.87 2.30 -10.41
C GLY A 120 -17.06 3.19 -10.79
N ASP A 121 -17.87 2.73 -11.74
CA ASP A 121 -18.93 3.55 -12.37
C ASP A 121 -20.18 3.73 -11.48
N ALA A 122 -20.27 3.01 -10.36
CA ALA A 122 -21.42 3.01 -9.46
C ALA A 122 -21.32 4.05 -8.32
N ILE A 123 -20.39 5.00 -8.42
CA ILE A 123 -20.19 6.04 -7.40
C ILE A 123 -21.42 6.95 -7.29
N SER A 124 -21.98 7.05 -6.10
CA SER A 124 -23.11 7.94 -5.78
C SER A 124 -23.00 8.48 -4.35
N GLU A 125 -23.72 9.57 -4.05
CA GLU A 125 -23.84 10.09 -2.68
C GLU A 125 -24.42 9.04 -1.72
N ASN A 126 -25.41 8.26 -2.17
CA ASN A 126 -25.97 7.17 -1.38
C ASN A 126 -24.91 6.12 -1.01
N LEU A 127 -24.08 5.70 -1.98
CA LEU A 127 -23.01 4.74 -1.72
C LEU A 127 -21.99 5.28 -0.70
N LEU A 128 -21.72 6.59 -0.73
CA LEU A 128 -20.87 7.23 0.29
C LEU A 128 -21.51 7.15 1.68
N LEU A 129 -22.80 7.50 1.79
CA LEU A 129 -23.52 7.43 3.07
C LEU A 129 -23.59 5.99 3.60
N GLU A 130 -23.82 5.02 2.73
CA GLU A 130 -23.79 3.60 3.07
C GLU A 130 -22.42 3.17 3.62
N CYS A 131 -21.32 3.62 3.01
CA CYS A 131 -19.96 3.36 3.51
C CYS A 131 -19.74 3.96 4.91
N VAL A 132 -20.22 5.19 5.14
CA VAL A 132 -20.10 5.89 6.43
C VAL A 132 -20.92 5.19 7.50
N ASP A 133 -22.18 4.84 7.21
CA ASP A 133 -23.06 4.12 8.12
C ASP A 133 -22.48 2.74 8.48
N ALA A 134 -21.89 2.04 7.50
CA ALA A 134 -21.22 0.76 7.72
C ALA A 134 -20.00 0.92 8.65
N SER A 135 -19.23 2.00 8.50
CA SER A 135 -18.09 2.31 9.37
C SER A 135 -18.54 2.64 10.81
N ALA A 136 -19.58 3.46 10.96
CA ALA A 136 -20.15 3.79 12.27
C ALA A 136 -20.69 2.56 13.01
N LYS A 137 -21.33 1.62 12.30
CA LYS A 137 -21.78 0.33 12.87
C LYS A 137 -20.64 -0.56 13.35
N ARG A 138 -19.43 -0.41 12.79
CA ARG A 138 -18.23 -1.12 13.22
C ARG A 138 -17.48 -0.41 14.36
N GLU A 139 -18.03 0.68 14.89
CA GLU A 139 -17.43 1.51 15.94
C GLU A 139 -16.04 2.05 15.55
N GLU A 140 -15.79 2.19 14.25
CA GLU A 140 -14.56 2.78 13.72
C GLU A 140 -14.58 4.29 13.99
N SER A 141 -13.51 4.81 14.57
CA SER A 141 -13.35 6.23 14.87
C SER A 141 -12.75 6.95 13.66
N LEU A 142 -13.33 8.10 13.29
CA LEU A 142 -12.81 8.97 12.23
C LEU A 142 -11.58 9.80 12.67
N VAL A 143 -11.07 9.58 13.89
CA VAL A 143 -10.03 10.42 14.48
C VAL A 143 -8.69 10.17 13.77
N GLY A 144 -8.29 11.12 12.93
CA GLY A 144 -6.91 11.23 12.46
C GLY A 144 -5.99 11.40 13.65
N GLY A 145 -5.05 10.47 13.84
CA GLY A 145 -4.05 10.57 14.91
C GLY A 145 -3.33 11.92 14.85
N ASP A 146 -3.08 12.50 16.03
CA ASP A 146 -2.47 13.81 16.24
C ASP A 146 -1.36 14.13 15.22
N VAL A 147 -1.73 14.85 14.16
CA VAL A 147 -0.77 15.48 13.25
C VAL A 147 -0.33 16.75 13.96
N PRO A 148 0.95 16.89 14.37
CA PRO A 148 1.41 18.13 14.97
C PRO A 148 1.16 19.29 13.98
N PRO A 149 0.69 20.45 14.47
CA PRO A 149 0.40 21.58 13.59
C PRO A 149 1.66 21.96 12.82
N VAL A 150 1.52 22.09 11.50
CA VAL A 150 2.53 22.70 10.65
C VAL A 150 2.67 24.15 11.08
N VAL A 151 3.74 24.45 11.82
CA VAL A 151 4.12 25.83 12.13
C VAL A 151 4.83 26.37 10.88
N CYS A 152 4.11 27.14 10.06
CA CYS A 152 4.73 27.97 9.05
C CYS A 152 5.53 29.07 9.77
N GLY A 153 6.86 28.99 9.70
CA GLY A 153 7.78 30.06 10.06
C GLY A 153 8.03 31.01 8.89
#